data_AF-A0A9P0H1D0-F1
#
_entry.id   AF-A0A9P0H1D0-F1
#
_cell.length_a   1.000
_cell.length_b   1.000
_cell.length_c   1.000
_cell.angle_alpha   90.00
_cell.angle_beta   90.00
_cell.angle_gamma   90.00
#
_symmetry.space_group_name_H-M   'P 1'
#
loop_
_entity.id
_entity.type
_entity.pdbx_description
1 polymer ?
#
loop_
_entity_poly.entity_id
_entity_poly.type
_entity_poly.pdbx_seq_one_letter_code
_entity_poly.pdbx_strand_id
1 'polypeptide(L)'
;MCLSLFGRLVGAGATAITMLYTSELFPTEHRNFAIGCSATVAQFGPLLAPYIVDVLGKMAWWLPTTVCGLLALIASLLMIFLPETRDTPMPDTINKMNLS
;
A
#
# COMPACT_ATOMS: atom_id res chain seq x y z
N MET A 1 21.22 -5.09 12.30
CA MET A 1 21.57 -4.79 10.89
C MET A 1 20.80 -5.70 9.93
N CYS A 2 21.00 -7.02 9.93
CA CYS A 2 20.38 -7.93 8.96
C CYS A 2 18.84 -7.88 8.95
N LEU A 3 18.20 -7.82 10.13
CA LEU A 3 16.74 -7.72 10.25
C LEU A 3 16.19 -6.43 9.61
N SER A 4 16.87 -5.30 9.82
CA SER A 4 16.46 -4.01 9.27
C SER A 4 16.59 -3.96 7.75
N LEU A 5 17.60 -4.64 7.19
CA LEU A 5 17.77 -4.77 5.74
C LEU A 5 16.68 -5.63 5.13
N PHE A 6 16.36 -6.76 5.77
CA PHE A 6 15.30 -7.65 5.32
C PHE A 6 13.96 -6.93 5.22
N GLY A 7 13.59 -6.16 6.25
CA GLY A 7 12.36 -5.36 6.23
C GLY A 7 12.31 -4.34 5.08
N ARG A 8 13.44 -3.67 4.79
CA ARG A 8 13.53 -2.73 3.67
C ARG A 8 13.39 -3.41 2.30
N LEU A 9 13.99 -4.59 2.14
CA LEU A 9 13.91 -5.35 0.90
C LEU A 9 12.48 -5.85 0.65
N VAL A 10 11.80 -6.36 1.68
CA VAL A 10 10.40 -6.79 1.58
C VAL A 10 9.49 -5.63 1.19
N GLY A 11 9.66 -4.46 1.81
CA GLY A 11 8.88 -3.27 1.46
C GLY A 11 9.09 -2.82 0.01
N ALA A 12 10.35 -2.76 -0.45
CA ALA A 12 10.68 -2.40 -1.83
C ALA A 12 10.12 -3.40 -2.84
N GLY A 13 10.25 -4.70 -2.57
CA GLY A 13 9.71 -5.76 -3.41
C GLY A 13 8.19 -5.70 -3.54
N ALA A 14 7.48 -5.51 -2.42
CA ALA A 14 6.02 -5.36 -2.43
C ALA A 14 5.57 -4.18 -3.30
N THR A 15 6.20 -3.02 -3.16
CA THR A 15 5.88 -1.85 -4.00
C THR A 15 6.15 -2.09 -5.48
N ALA A 16 7.23 -2.80 -5.82
CA ALA A 16 7.57 -3.11 -7.21
C ALA A 16 6.55 -4.07 -7.84
N ILE A 17 6.11 -5.10 -7.10
CA ILE A 17 5.10 -6.06 -7.58
C ILE A 17 3.77 -5.37 -7.81
N THR A 18 3.31 -4.51 -6.89
CA THR A 18 2.07 -3.75 -7.05
C THR A 18 2.13 -2.82 -8.26
N MET A 19 3.26 -2.17 -8.51
CA MET A 19 3.45 -1.32 -9.69
C MET A 19 3.47 -2.12 -10.99
N LEU A 20 4.11 -3.30 -11.00
CA LEU A 20 4.13 -4.22 -12.12
C LEU A 20 2.71 -4.69 -12.47
N TYR A 21 1.96 -5.19 -11.49
CA TYR A 21 0.57 -5.60 -11.66
C TYR A 21 -0.30 -4.47 -12.20
N THR A 22 -0.18 -3.28 -11.61
CA THR A 22 -0.89 -2.07 -12.07
C THR A 22 -0.57 -1.75 -13.53
N SER A 23 0.66 -2.01 -13.96
CA SER A 23 1.05 -1.72 -15.32
C SER A 23 0.69 -2.77 -16.36
N GLU A 24 0.47 -4.02 -15.95
CA GLU A 24 -0.02 -5.09 -16.83
C GLU A 24 -1.53 -5.02 -17.01
N LEU A 25 -2.25 -4.52 -15.99
CA LEU A 25 -3.71 -4.47 -15.98
C LEU A 25 -4.30 -3.19 -16.63
N PHE A 26 -3.56 -2.09 -16.68
CA PHE A 26 -4.08 -0.79 -17.15
C PHE A 26 -3.33 -0.24 -18.38
N PRO A 27 -4.05 0.23 -19.44
CA PRO A 27 -3.43 0.92 -20.57
C PRO A 27 -2.85 2.29 -20.15
N THR A 28 -1.96 2.84 -20.99
CA THR A 28 -1.04 3.97 -20.73
C THR A 28 -1.67 5.21 -20.07
N GLU A 29 -2.96 5.44 -20.29
CA GLU A 29 -3.76 6.57 -19.77
C GLU A 29 -3.94 6.54 -18.23
N HIS A 30 -4.08 5.35 -17.63
CA HIS A 30 -4.38 5.22 -16.19
C HIS A 30 -3.16 4.83 -15.34
N ARG A 31 -2.06 4.44 -15.99
CA ARG A 31 -0.81 4.02 -15.34
C ARG A 31 -0.22 5.12 -14.46
N ASN A 32 -0.18 6.36 -14.96
CA ASN A 32 0.42 7.49 -14.22
C ASN A 32 -0.41 7.87 -12.99
N PHE A 33 -1.74 7.78 -13.09
CA PHE A 33 -2.65 8.01 -11.96
C PHE A 33 -2.49 6.95 -10.87
N ALA A 34 -2.47 5.67 -11.25
CA ALA A 34 -2.35 4.57 -10.30
C ALA A 34 -1.00 4.56 -9.56
N ILE A 35 0.11 4.85 -10.25
CA ILE A 35 1.43 5.02 -9.63
C ILE A 35 1.43 6.21 -8.67
N GLY A 36 0.82 7.34 -9.05
CA GLY A 36 0.67 8.51 -8.18
C GLY A 36 -0.14 8.22 -6.91
N CYS A 37 -1.26 7.51 -7.04
CA CYS A 37 -2.09 7.09 -5.90
C CYS A 37 -1.35 6.11 -4.99
N SER A 38 -0.63 5.11 -5.51
CA SER A 38 0.12 4.19 -4.65
C SER A 38 1.27 4.90 -3.93
N ALA A 39 1.95 5.82 -4.60
CA ALA A 39 3.04 6.59 -4.01
C ALA A 39 2.55 7.51 -2.89
N THR A 40 1.43 8.19 -3.08
CA THR A 40 0.83 9.05 -2.05
C THR A 40 0.41 8.23 -0.83
N VAL A 41 -0.26 7.08 -1.02
CA VAL A 41 -0.59 6.13 0.07
C VAL A 41 0.66 5.68 0.82
N ALA A 42 1.73 5.32 0.11
CA ALA A 42 3.00 4.92 0.72
C ALA A 42 3.64 6.03 1.55
N GLN A 43 3.44 7.30 1.18
CA GLN A 43 3.97 8.45 1.93
C GLN A 43 3.18 8.78 3.20
N PHE A 44 1.91 8.40 3.32
CA PHE A 44 1.15 8.66 4.56
C PHE A 44 1.74 7.94 5.78
N GLY A 45 2.33 6.76 5.63
CA GLY A 45 2.97 6.03 6.74
C GLY A 45 4.10 6.83 7.41
N PRO A 46 5.14 7.22 6.65
CA PRO A 46 6.21 8.08 7.14
C PRO A 46 5.73 9.45 7.63
N LEU A 47 4.66 10.01 7.04
CA LEU A 47 4.09 11.30 7.45
C LEU A 47 3.44 11.22 8.85
N LEU A 48 2.74 10.12 9.13
CA LEU A 48 2.08 9.88 10.42
C LEU A 48 3.04 9.41 11.51
N ALA A 49 4.17 8.77 11.14
CA ALA A 49 5.15 8.25 12.09
C ALA A 49 5.65 9.27 13.14
N PRO A 50 6.13 10.48 12.79
CA PRO A 50 6.59 11.45 13.78
C PRO A 50 5.44 12.01 14.63
N TYR A 51 4.23 12.09 14.07
CA TYR A 51 3.05 12.57 14.80
C TYR A 51 2.65 11.60 15.92
N ILE A 52 2.65 10.30 15.62
CA ILE A 52 2.39 9.23 16.60
C ILE A 52 3.48 9.24 17.70
N VAL A 53 4.74 9.45 17.32
CA VAL A 53 5.85 9.51 18.28
C VAL A 53 5.76 10.76 19.17
N ASP A 54 5.42 11.93 18.63
CA ASP A 54 5.34 13.16 19.43
C ASP A 54 4.16 13.17 20.42
N VAL A 55 3.01 12.63 20.01
CA VAL A 55 1.81 12.55 20.86
C VAL A 55 1.97 11.46 21.92
N LEU A 56 2.45 10.28 21.53
CA LEU A 56 2.45 9.09 22.39
C LEU A 56 3.76 8.90 23.16
N GLY A 57 4.88 9.41 22.62
CA GLY A 57 6.20 9.35 23.24
C GLY A 57 6.31 10.20 24.51
N LYS A 58 5.44 11.18 24.71
CA LYS A 58 5.33 11.96 25.96
C LYS A 58 4.81 11.12 27.13
N MET A 59 4.10 10.02 26.86
CA MET A 59 3.50 9.17 27.89
C MET A 59 4.36 7.95 28.23
N ALA A 60 4.87 7.24 27.22
CA ALA A 60 5.84 6.15 27.42
C ALA A 60 6.63 5.82 26.13
N TRP A 61 7.89 5.41 26.28
CA TRP A 61 8.80 5.08 25.16
C TRP A 61 8.37 3.84 24.35
N TRP A 62 7.65 2.89 24.95
CA TRP A 62 7.24 1.63 24.27
C TRP A 62 5.90 1.75 23.53
N LEU A 63 5.07 2.73 23.87
CA LEU A 63 3.74 2.87 23.29
C LEU A 63 3.74 3.10 21.76
N PRO A 64 4.56 4.02 21.20
CA PRO A 64 4.51 4.27 19.77
C PRO A 64 4.98 3.07 18.94
N THR A 65 5.95 2.29 19.42
CA THR A 65 6.45 1.12 18.70
C THR A 65 5.42 -0.01 18.67
N THR A 66 4.70 -0.23 19.78
CA THR A 66 3.64 -1.25 19.85
C THR A 66 2.43 -0.88 19.00
N VAL A 67 1.99 0.37 19.00
CA VAL A 67 0.87 0.84 18.16
C VAL A 67 1.22 0.73 16.67
N CYS A 68 2.42 1.14 16.27
CA CYS A 68 2.84 1.08 14.87
C CYS A 68 2.98 -0.38 14.38
N GLY A 69 3.50 -1.27 15.24
CA GLY A 69 3.55 -2.71 14.97
C GLY A 69 2.17 -3.35 14.86
N LEU A 70 1.23 -3.01 15.74
CA LEU A 70 -0.15 -3.47 15.68
C LEU A 70 -0.86 -3.00 14.40
N LEU A 71 -0.71 -1.73 14.02
CA LEU A 71 -1.26 -1.21 12.76
C LEU A 71 -0.70 -1.97 11.55
N ALA A 72 0.61 -2.23 11.54
CA ALA A 72 1.23 -3.00 10.47
C ALA A 72 0.70 -4.44 10.41
N LEU A 73 0.54 -5.11 11.55
CA LEU A 73 -0.05 -6.44 11.61
C LEU A 73 -1.50 -6.45 11.15
N ILE A 74 -2.31 -5.47 11.56
CA ILE A 74 -3.70 -5.33 11.10
C ILE A 74 -3.74 -5.10 9.59
N ALA A 75 -2.89 -4.21 9.07
CA ALA A 75 -2.80 -3.95 7.63
C ALA A 75 -2.37 -5.19 6.85
N SER A 76 -1.38 -5.94 7.32
CA SER A 76 -0.94 -7.20 6.70
C SER A 76 -2.01 -8.29 6.80
N LEU A 77 -2.68 -8.41 7.95
CA LEU A 77 -3.79 -9.34 8.12
C LEU A 77 -4.93 -8.98 7.18
N LEU A 78 -5.27 -7.70 7.08
CA LEU A 78 -6.30 -7.19 6.18
C LEU A 78 -5.90 -7.39 4.71
N MET A 79 -4.61 -7.34 4.38
CA MET A 79 -4.11 -7.66 3.03
C MET A 79 -4.21 -9.16 2.71
N ILE A 80 -4.06 -10.04 3.71
CA ILE A 80 -4.35 -11.47 3.57
C ILE A 80 -5.87 -11.71 3.47
N PHE A 81 -6.65 -10.95 4.23
CA PHE A 81 -8.11 -11.04 4.28
C PHE A 81 -8.79 -10.39 3.10
N LEU A 82 -8.12 -9.47 2.41
CA LEU A 82 -8.47 -8.94 1.11
C LEU A 82 -8.05 -10.06 0.14
N PRO A 83 -8.93 -11.04 -0.12
CA PRO A 83 -8.60 -12.11 -1.03
C PRO A 83 -8.51 -11.39 -2.35
N GLU A 84 -7.28 -11.26 -2.82
CA GLU A 84 -6.90 -11.06 -4.18
C GLU A 84 -8.03 -10.52 -5.05
N THR A 85 -7.93 -9.26 -5.44
CA THR A 85 -8.59 -8.61 -6.59
C THR A 85 -8.33 -9.37 -7.92
N ARG A 86 -8.26 -10.70 -7.88
CA ARG A 86 -8.17 -11.71 -8.92
C ARG A 86 -9.51 -12.00 -9.59
N ASP A 87 -10.64 -11.60 -9.02
CA ASP A 87 -11.96 -11.98 -9.54
C ASP A 87 -12.97 -10.84 -9.68
N THR A 88 -12.51 -9.58 -9.63
CA THR A 88 -13.26 -8.53 -10.33
C THR A 88 -12.71 -8.47 -11.75
N PRO A 89 -13.37 -9.07 -12.76
CA PRO A 89 -13.12 -8.68 -14.14
C PRO A 89 -13.23 -7.15 -14.17
N MET A 90 -12.15 -6.49 -14.56
CA MET A 90 -12.20 -5.07 -14.85
C MET A 90 -13.41 -4.89 -15.78
N PRO A 91 -14.42 -4.07 -15.42
CA PRO A 91 -15.57 -3.87 -16.27
C PRO A 91 -15.07 -3.38 -17.62
N ASP A 92 -15.15 -4.25 -18.64
CA ASP A 92 -15.14 -3.88 -20.05
C ASP A 92 -16.32 -2.93 -20.29
N THR A 93 -16.20 -1.66 -19.86
CA THR A 93 -17.21 -0.61 -20.12
C THR A 93 -16.60 0.50 -20.96
N ILE A 94 -15.63 0.17 -21.80
CA ILE A 94 -15.21 1.03 -22.93
C ILE A 94 -15.70 0.50 -24.28
N ASN A 95 -16.46 -0.60 -24.30
CA ASN A 95 -16.92 -1.24 -25.54
C ASN A 95 -18.42 -1.54 -25.56
N LYS A 96 -19.24 -0.65 -24.98
CA LYS A 96 -20.69 -0.61 -25.18
C LYS A 96 -21.23 0.80 -25.46
N MET A 97 -20.40 1.68 -26.04
CA MET A 97 -20.83 3.02 -26.49
C MET A 97 -20.61 3.22 -28.00
N ASN A 98 -20.68 2.12 -28.77
CA ASN A 98 -20.78 2.18 -30.22
C ASN A 98 -21.51 0.94 -30.73
N LEU A 99 -22.82 0.85 -30.53
CA LEU A 99 -23.74 0.14 -31.43
C LEU A 99 -25.19 0.39 -30.96
N SER A 100 -25.74 1.51 -31.41
CA SER A 100 -27.16 1.77 -31.69
C SER A 100 -27.29 3.19 -32.22
#